data_AF-A0A800A6I0-F1
#
_entry.id   AF-A0A800A6I0-F1
#
_cell.length_a   1.000
_cell.length_b   1.000
_cell.length_c   1.000
_cell.angle_alpha   90.00
_cell.angle_beta   90.00
_cell.angle_gamma   90.00
#
_symmetry.space_group_name_H-M   'P 1'
#
loop_
_entity.id
_entity.type
_entity.pdbx_description
1 polymer ?
#
loop_
_entity_poly.entity_id
_entity_poly.type
_entity_poly.pdbx_seq_one_letter_code
_entity_poly.pdbx_strand_id
1 'polypeptide(L)'
;MTSRLLRRRTAITIGQTSVATDVFERIRFANPRRAMSIHYRLQGDVAIITLDRPDRFNAFDVALSQALVASLEEAGEESRAVVLTGAGRAFCSGADLADLMEDYQRGGPDLARVLDEIFHPVVDALLSCRVPTEAAVNGPAAGAGFGLALGCDPER
;
A
#
# COMPACT_ATOMS: atom_id res chain seq x y z
N MET A 1 -36.77 -7.19 51.13
CA MET A 1 -35.51 -7.15 51.90
C MET A 1 -34.44 -7.69 50.97
N THR A 2 -33.37 -7.01 50.52
CA THR A 2 -32.67 -5.77 50.94
C THR A 2 -31.74 -5.46 49.74
N SER A 3 -31.91 -4.34 49.02
CA SER A 3 -31.14 -3.08 49.16
C SER A 3 -29.77 -3.01 48.44
N ARG A 4 -29.71 -2.11 47.44
CA ARG A 4 -28.62 -1.15 47.10
C ARG A 4 -27.27 -1.72 46.57
N LEU A 5 -26.46 -1.10 45.71
CA LEU A 5 -26.27 0.25 45.12
C LEU A 5 -25.69 0.06 43.69
N LEU A 6 -26.19 0.75 42.67
CA LEU A 6 -25.62 1.99 42.11
C LEU A 6 -24.15 1.89 41.64
N ARG A 7 -23.94 1.82 40.32
CA ARG A 7 -22.90 2.60 39.63
C ARG A 7 -23.31 2.83 38.17
N ARG A 8 -23.80 4.04 37.93
CA ARG A 8 -23.99 4.63 36.61
C ARG A 8 -22.62 4.69 35.91
N ARG A 9 -22.49 4.10 34.74
CA ARG A 9 -21.44 4.45 33.78
C ARG A 9 -22.13 5.16 32.61
N THR A 10 -21.90 6.45 32.57
CA THR A 10 -22.25 7.37 31.50
C THR A 10 -21.65 6.84 30.19
N ALA A 11 -22.51 6.44 29.26
CA ALA A 11 -22.10 6.20 27.89
C ALA A 11 -21.92 7.57 27.23
N ILE A 12 -20.68 7.92 26.92
CA ILE A 12 -20.36 9.03 26.04
C ILE A 12 -20.52 8.49 24.62
N THR A 13 -21.67 8.76 24.02
CA THR A 13 -21.90 8.59 22.59
C THR A 13 -21.07 9.64 21.86
N ILE A 14 -19.96 9.24 21.24
CA ILE A 14 -19.24 10.09 20.28
C ILE A 14 -19.78 9.73 18.90
N GLY A 15 -20.24 10.75 18.19
CA GLY A 15 -21.12 10.66 17.03
C GLY A 15 -20.62 9.76 15.91
N GLN A 16 -21.59 9.10 15.28
CA GLN A 16 -21.43 8.51 13.96
C GLN A 16 -21.18 9.62 12.94
N THR A 17 -19.93 9.78 12.51
CA THR A 17 -19.61 10.57 11.31
C THR A 17 -19.36 9.58 10.18
N SER A 18 -20.44 9.26 9.47
CA SER A 18 -20.52 8.36 8.33
C SER A 18 -20.03 9.06 7.06
N VAL A 19 -18.69 9.12 6.85
CA VAL A 19 -18.12 9.50 5.53
C VAL A 19 -16.90 8.65 5.12
N ALA A 20 -16.37 7.79 6.00
CA ALA A 20 -15.19 6.95 5.68
C ALA A 20 -15.50 5.64 4.93
N THR A 21 -16.78 5.33 4.66
CA THR A 21 -17.19 4.00 4.19
C THR A 21 -17.23 3.86 2.67
N ASP A 22 -17.27 4.97 1.92
CA ASP A 22 -17.63 4.96 0.50
C ASP A 22 -16.46 4.55 -0.43
N VAL A 23 -15.22 4.82 -0.03
CA VAL A 23 -14.02 4.53 -0.86
C VAL A 23 -13.60 3.06 -0.76
N PHE A 24 -13.71 2.46 0.43
CA PHE A 24 -13.41 1.03 0.65
C PHE A 24 -14.26 0.09 -0.23
N GLU A 25 -15.45 0.51 -0.68
CA GLU A 25 -16.28 -0.32 -1.57
C GLU A 25 -15.90 -0.27 -3.05
N ARG A 26 -15.30 0.81 -3.55
CA ARG A 26 -14.92 0.91 -4.97
C ARG A 26 -13.76 0.00 -5.37
N ILE A 27 -12.83 -0.30 -4.45
CA ILE A 27 -11.66 -1.17 -4.70
C ILE A 27 -12.04 -2.66 -4.63
N ARG A 28 -13.19 -3.02 -4.03
CA ARG A 28 -13.57 -4.41 -3.72
C ARG A 28 -14.13 -5.22 -4.90
N PHE A 29 -14.42 -4.62 -6.05
CA PHE A 29 -15.18 -5.30 -7.11
C PHE A 29 -14.37 -6.16 -8.11
N ALA A 30 -13.10 -6.46 -7.83
CA ALA A 30 -12.34 -7.47 -8.56
C ALA A 30 -11.72 -8.52 -7.60
N ASN A 31 -12.49 -9.58 -7.31
CA ASN A 31 -12.07 -10.80 -6.59
C ASN A 31 -11.68 -10.60 -5.10
N PRO A 32 -12.47 -11.10 -4.13
CA PRO A 32 -12.25 -10.87 -2.69
C PRO A 32 -10.99 -11.52 -2.09
N ARG A 33 -10.22 -12.30 -2.86
CA ARG A 33 -8.87 -12.78 -2.46
C ARG A 33 -7.71 -11.90 -2.97
N ARG A 34 -7.98 -10.84 -3.74
CA ARG A 34 -7.00 -9.95 -4.39
C ARG A 34 -7.00 -8.51 -3.87
N ALA A 35 -7.92 -8.15 -2.98
CA ALA A 35 -8.20 -6.75 -2.61
C ALA A 35 -7.41 -6.18 -1.41
N MET A 36 -6.35 -6.84 -0.94
CA MET A 36 -5.55 -6.38 0.22
C MET A 36 -4.05 -6.39 -0.08
N SER A 37 -3.62 -5.73 -1.16
CA SER A 37 -2.20 -5.58 -1.48
C SER A 37 -1.62 -4.26 -0.94
N ILE A 38 -2.46 -3.26 -0.65
CA ILE A 38 -2.04 -1.97 -0.06
C ILE A 38 -2.96 -1.62 1.12
N HIS A 39 -2.37 -1.11 2.21
CA HIS A 39 -3.09 -0.35 3.21
C HIS A 39 -2.77 1.14 3.07
N TYR A 40 -3.82 1.95 2.97
CA TYR A 40 -3.74 3.40 2.94
C TYR A 40 -4.29 3.99 4.24
N ARG A 41 -3.58 4.97 4.80
CA ARG A 41 -4.05 5.73 5.97
C ARG A 41 -3.56 7.17 5.89
N LEU A 42 -4.49 8.12 5.93
CA LEU A 42 -4.18 9.52 6.16
C LEU A 42 -4.08 9.79 7.67
N GLN A 43 -2.93 10.27 8.12
CA GLN A 43 -2.68 10.64 9.52
C GLN A 43 -2.31 12.12 9.61
N GLY A 44 -3.32 12.96 9.87
CA GLY A 44 -3.17 14.42 9.71
C GLY A 44 -2.98 14.74 8.23
N ASP A 45 -1.88 15.41 7.89
CA ASP A 45 -1.55 15.76 6.51
C ASP A 45 -0.56 14.77 5.86
N VAL A 46 -0.32 13.60 6.46
CA VAL A 46 0.64 12.61 5.93
C VAL A 46 -0.09 11.34 5.50
N ALA A 47 0.06 10.96 4.23
CA ALA A 47 -0.44 9.69 3.71
C ALA A 47 0.56 8.57 4.02
N ILE A 48 0.09 7.50 4.65
CA ILE A 48 0.89 6.30 4.93
C ILE A 48 0.40 5.18 4.03
N ILE A 49 1.25 4.77 3.10
CA ILE A 49 1.02 3.67 2.16
C ILE A 49 1.85 2.48 2.62
N THR A 50 1.19 1.36 2.90
CA THR A 50 1.85 0.12 3.33
C THR A 50 1.63 -0.98 2.30
N LEU A 51 2.71 -1.53 1.74
CA LEU A 51 2.68 -2.73 0.89
C LEU A 51 2.30 -3.94 1.75
N ASP A 52 1.22 -4.64 1.45
CA ASP A 52 0.67 -5.72 2.27
C ASP A 52 0.65 -7.07 1.54
N ARG A 53 1.84 -7.58 1.23
CA ARG A 53 2.03 -9.00 0.86
C ARG A 53 3.13 -9.61 1.74
N PRO A 54 2.99 -9.61 3.08
CA PRO A 54 4.09 -9.93 4.00
C PRO A 54 4.64 -11.35 3.82
N ASP A 55 3.77 -12.31 3.46
CA ASP A 55 4.17 -13.70 3.17
C ASP A 55 5.05 -13.84 1.92
N ARG A 56 5.03 -12.83 1.05
CA ARG A 56 5.83 -12.73 -0.18
C ARG A 56 6.89 -11.62 -0.09
N PHE A 57 7.24 -11.18 1.13
CA PHE A 57 8.18 -10.07 1.35
C PHE A 57 7.79 -8.80 0.56
N ASN A 58 6.48 -8.57 0.40
CA ASN A 58 5.92 -7.44 -0.35
C ASN A 58 6.42 -7.37 -1.81
N ALA A 59 6.67 -8.52 -2.43
CA ALA A 59 7.01 -8.60 -3.84
C ALA A 59 5.89 -7.99 -4.71
N PHE A 60 6.26 -7.41 -5.85
CA PHE A 60 5.33 -6.88 -6.83
C PHE A 60 4.67 -8.00 -7.63
N ASP A 61 3.34 -7.92 -7.67
CA ASP A 61 2.52 -8.45 -8.74
C ASP A 61 1.74 -7.29 -9.39
N VAL A 62 0.99 -7.58 -10.45
CA VAL A 62 0.19 -6.58 -11.18
C VAL A 62 -0.81 -5.87 -10.25
N ALA A 63 -1.41 -6.59 -9.31
CA ALA A 63 -2.43 -6.02 -8.42
C ALA A 63 -1.82 -5.05 -7.39
N LEU A 64 -0.67 -5.38 -6.82
CA LEU A 64 0.08 -4.48 -5.94
C LEU A 64 0.52 -3.22 -6.68
N SER A 65 1.05 -3.38 -7.90
CA SER A 65 1.48 -2.26 -8.75
C SER A 65 0.34 -1.27 -9.00
N GLN A 66 -0.81 -1.76 -9.49
CA GLN A 66 -1.98 -0.94 -9.75
C GLN A 66 -2.52 -0.23 -8.49
N ALA A 67 -2.57 -0.94 -7.36
CA ALA A 67 -3.02 -0.37 -6.11
C ALA A 67 -2.05 0.71 -5.58
N LEU A 68 -0.75 0.52 -5.74
CA LEU A 68 0.26 1.48 -5.35
C LEU A 68 0.20 2.76 -6.20
N VAL A 69 0.04 2.62 -7.52
CA VAL A 69 -0.15 3.77 -8.43
C VAL A 69 -1.35 4.61 -8.00
N ALA A 70 -2.51 3.98 -7.83
CA ALA A 70 -3.72 4.68 -7.39
C ALA A 70 -3.54 5.38 -6.03
N SER A 71 -2.85 4.72 -5.08
CA SER A 71 -2.60 5.28 -3.76
C SER A 71 -1.63 6.48 -3.79
N LEU A 72 -0.63 6.46 -4.67
CA LEU A 72 0.31 7.57 -4.85
C LEU A 72 -0.35 8.77 -5.52
N GLU A 73 -1.24 8.54 -6.49
CA GLU A 73 -2.04 9.58 -7.13
C GLU A 73 -2.96 10.25 -6.11
N GLU A 74 -3.73 9.46 -5.36
CA GLU A 74 -4.62 9.97 -4.30
C GLU A 74 -3.84 10.77 -3.24
N ALA A 75 -2.74 10.21 -2.72
CA ALA A 75 -1.90 10.88 -1.74
C ALA A 75 -1.34 12.22 -2.23
N GLY A 76 -1.00 12.32 -3.51
CA GLY A 76 -0.50 13.54 -4.13
C GLY A 76 -1.52 14.68 -4.20
N GLU A 77 -2.82 14.39 -4.02
CA GLU A 77 -3.89 15.39 -4.04
C GLU A 77 -4.37 15.78 -2.64
N GLU A 78 -4.34 14.85 -1.67
CA GLU A 78 -4.95 15.07 -0.35
C GLU A 78 -3.96 15.22 0.81
N SER A 79 -2.68 14.91 0.62
CA SER A 79 -1.65 14.96 1.67
C SER A 79 -0.60 16.02 1.39
N ARG A 80 0.28 16.26 2.38
CA ARG A 80 1.47 17.13 2.26
C ARG A 80 2.77 16.33 2.17
N ALA A 81 2.72 15.04 2.45
CA ALA A 81 3.82 14.11 2.33
C ALA A 81 3.30 12.67 2.32
N VAL A 82 4.03 11.79 1.66
CA VAL A 82 3.77 10.35 1.62
C VAL A 82 4.86 9.61 2.38
N VAL A 83 4.48 8.64 3.21
CA VAL A 83 5.37 7.63 3.76
C VAL A 83 5.01 6.29 3.14
N LEU A 84 5.98 5.67 2.47
CA LEU A 84 5.86 4.34 1.90
C LEU A 84 6.60 3.33 2.79
N THR A 85 5.96 2.24 3.16
CA THR A 85 6.56 1.17 3.97
C THR A 85 6.00 -0.21 3.60
N GLY A 86 6.57 -1.28 4.15
CA GLY A 86 6.10 -2.64 3.96
C GLY A 86 5.44 -3.22 5.22
N ALA A 87 4.42 -4.04 5.05
CA ALA A 87 3.85 -4.83 6.14
C ALA A 87 4.80 -5.95 6.55
N GLY A 88 4.72 -6.35 7.83
CA GLY A 88 5.50 -7.46 8.36
C GLY A 88 6.99 -7.15 8.47
N ARG A 89 7.83 -8.08 8.01
CA ARG A 89 9.28 -8.10 8.27
C ARG A 89 10.15 -7.53 7.15
N ALA A 90 9.56 -7.03 6.08
CA ALA A 90 10.29 -6.56 4.90
C ALA A 90 9.66 -5.32 4.31
N PHE A 91 10.47 -4.53 3.60
CA PHE A 91 9.98 -3.41 2.84
C PHE A 91 9.40 -3.91 1.52
N CYS A 92 10.24 -4.40 0.60
CA CYS A 92 9.85 -4.96 -0.69
C CYS A 92 11.00 -5.76 -1.32
N SER A 93 10.76 -7.00 -1.74
CA SER A 93 11.78 -7.83 -2.40
C SER A 93 11.91 -7.63 -3.92
N GLY A 94 11.12 -6.74 -4.53
CA GLY A 94 11.09 -6.54 -5.98
C GLY A 94 10.09 -7.48 -6.68
N ALA A 95 10.43 -8.04 -7.83
CA ALA A 95 9.53 -8.93 -8.57
C ALA A 95 9.17 -10.20 -7.78
N ASP A 96 7.93 -10.67 -7.90
CA ASP A 96 7.55 -11.98 -7.36
C ASP A 96 8.21 -13.10 -8.18
N LEU A 97 9.19 -13.77 -7.58
CA LEU A 97 9.95 -14.83 -8.24
C LEU A 97 9.06 -16.03 -8.63
N ALA A 98 7.94 -16.26 -7.92
CA ALA A 98 7.02 -17.33 -8.28
C ALA A 98 6.39 -17.09 -9.65
N ASP A 99 5.98 -15.84 -9.93
CA ASP A 99 5.40 -15.44 -11.21
C ASP A 99 6.46 -15.52 -12.33
N LEU A 100 7.69 -15.06 -12.05
CA LEU A 100 8.80 -15.17 -13.01
C LEU A 100 9.18 -16.62 -13.32
N MET A 101 9.09 -17.52 -12.35
CA MET A 101 9.36 -18.95 -12.55
C MET A 101 8.27 -19.63 -13.39
N GLU A 102 7.00 -19.26 -13.20
CA GLU A 102 5.89 -19.77 -14.03
C GLU A 102 6.06 -19.35 -15.49
N ASP A 103 6.40 -18.08 -15.73
CA ASP A 103 6.67 -17.59 -17.09
C ASP A 103 7.93 -18.26 -17.69
N TYR A 104 8.96 -18.50 -16.88
CA TYR A 104 10.15 -19.21 -17.33
C TYR A 104 9.82 -20.62 -17.84
N GLN A 105 8.92 -21.34 -17.16
CA GLN A 105 8.46 -22.66 -17.60
C GLN A 105 7.66 -22.63 -18.92
N ARG A 106 7.12 -21.48 -19.31
CA ARG A 106 6.34 -21.27 -20.53
C ARG A 106 7.17 -20.76 -21.72
N GLY A 107 8.50 -20.67 -21.58
CA GLY A 107 9.40 -20.20 -22.64
C GLY A 107 10.24 -18.99 -22.26
N GLY A 108 10.21 -18.56 -20.99
CA GLY A 108 10.94 -17.39 -20.51
C GLY A 108 9.98 -16.26 -20.11
N PRO A 109 10.34 -15.43 -19.12
CA PRO A 109 9.57 -14.24 -18.80
C PRO A 109 9.62 -13.24 -19.95
N ASP A 110 8.45 -12.71 -20.32
CA ASP A 110 8.37 -11.49 -21.11
C ASP A 110 8.75 -10.31 -20.21
N LEU A 111 10.05 -10.04 -20.14
CA LEU A 111 10.59 -8.99 -19.28
C LEU A 111 10.08 -7.60 -19.69
N ALA A 112 9.78 -7.38 -20.98
CA ALA A 112 9.21 -6.12 -21.44
C ALA A 112 7.82 -5.92 -20.81
N ARG A 113 6.97 -6.95 -20.87
CA ARG A 113 5.66 -6.94 -20.22
C ARG A 113 5.76 -6.73 -18.71
N VAL A 114 6.68 -7.40 -18.03
CA VAL A 114 6.89 -7.22 -16.58
C VAL A 114 7.27 -5.78 -16.26
N LEU A 115 8.16 -5.17 -17.05
CA LEU A 115 8.52 -3.77 -16.85
C LEU A 115 7.33 -2.85 -17.11
N ASP A 116 6.62 -3.02 -18.23
CA ASP A 116 5.54 -2.14 -18.67
C ASP A 116 4.27 -2.24 -17.81
N GLU A 117 3.94 -3.44 -17.32
CA GLU A 117 2.71 -3.65 -16.54
C GLU A 117 2.92 -3.47 -15.03
N ILE A 118 4.15 -3.66 -14.52
CA ILE A 118 4.41 -3.72 -13.07
C ILE A 118 5.29 -2.57 -12.60
N PHE A 119 6.43 -2.33 -13.25
CA PHE A 119 7.46 -1.44 -12.70
C PHE A 119 7.39 -0.01 -13.22
N HIS A 120 7.30 0.18 -14.55
CA HIS A 120 7.24 1.51 -15.15
C HIS A 120 6.10 2.37 -14.60
N PRO A 121 4.85 1.86 -14.46
CA PRO A 121 3.75 2.67 -13.92
C PRO A 121 3.99 3.14 -12.48
N VAL A 122 4.60 2.29 -11.64
CA VAL A 122 4.91 2.62 -10.24
C VAL A 122 6.00 3.69 -10.18
N VAL A 123 7.05 3.55 -10.98
CA VAL A 123 8.13 4.55 -11.06
C VAL A 123 7.59 5.89 -11.55
N ASP A 124 6.77 5.88 -12.60
CA ASP A 124 6.16 7.09 -13.14
C ASP A 124 5.25 7.78 -12.13
N ALA A 125 4.41 7.02 -11.41
CA ALA A 125 3.55 7.54 -10.36
C ALA A 125 4.34 8.14 -9.19
N LEU A 126 5.40 7.46 -8.76
CA LEU A 126 6.28 7.93 -7.68
C LEU A 126 6.99 9.24 -8.08
N LEU A 127 7.58 9.28 -9.28
CA LEU A 127 8.26 10.46 -9.81
C LEU A 127 7.30 11.62 -10.13
N SER A 128 6.02 11.33 -10.39
CA SER A 128 4.98 12.33 -10.66
C SER A 128 4.22 12.78 -9.41
N CYS A 129 4.44 12.15 -8.25
CA CYS A 129 3.74 12.48 -7.00
C CYS A 129 4.02 13.94 -6.60
N ARG A 130 2.97 14.75 -6.42
CA ARG A 130 3.10 16.22 -6.26
C ARG A 130 3.68 16.66 -4.91
N VAL A 131 3.89 15.73 -3.98
CA VAL A 131 4.36 15.99 -2.62
C VAL A 131 5.58 15.12 -2.32
N PRO A 132 6.39 15.47 -1.30
CA PRO A 132 7.51 14.64 -0.87
C PRO A 132 7.10 13.21 -0.55
N THR A 133 7.95 12.26 -0.94
CA THR A 133 7.76 10.82 -0.69
C THR A 133 8.95 10.29 0.11
N GLU A 134 8.68 9.62 1.23
CA GLU A 134 9.71 9.06 2.11
C GLU A 134 9.57 7.54 2.19
N ALA A 135 10.67 6.81 1.97
CA ALA A 135 10.71 5.36 2.13
C ALA A 135 11.06 4.99 3.58
N ALA A 136 10.08 4.59 4.37
CA ALA A 136 10.31 4.00 5.69
C ALA A 136 10.67 2.50 5.54
N VAL A 137 11.94 2.22 5.23
CA VAL A 137 12.47 0.87 4.99
C VAL A 137 12.54 0.07 6.30
N ASN A 138 11.50 -0.72 6.58
CA ASN A 138 11.31 -1.49 7.82
C ASN A 138 11.97 -2.89 7.82
N GLY A 139 12.67 -3.27 6.75
CA GLY A 139 13.29 -4.57 6.60
C GLY A 139 13.91 -4.74 5.21
N PRO A 140 14.15 -5.98 4.73
CA PRO A 140 14.78 -6.21 3.43
C PRO A 140 14.12 -5.43 2.29
N ALA A 141 14.96 -4.74 1.53
CA ALA A 141 14.64 -4.09 0.26
C ALA A 141 15.64 -4.62 -0.79
N ALA A 142 15.15 -5.27 -1.85
CA ALA A 142 16.01 -5.92 -2.83
C ALA A 142 15.51 -5.73 -4.26
N GLY A 143 16.42 -5.76 -5.23
CA GLY A 143 16.10 -5.62 -6.65
C GLY A 143 15.26 -4.36 -6.91
N ALA A 144 14.15 -4.54 -7.62
CA ALA A 144 13.21 -3.44 -7.88
C ALA A 144 12.57 -2.85 -6.62
N GLY A 145 12.49 -3.60 -5.51
CA GLY A 145 12.02 -3.07 -4.22
C GLY A 145 13.04 -2.14 -3.55
N PHE A 146 14.34 -2.34 -3.80
CA PHE A 146 15.36 -1.36 -3.43
C PHE A 146 15.31 -0.13 -4.34
N GLY A 147 15.08 -0.34 -5.65
CA GLY A 147 14.84 0.75 -6.59
C GLY A 147 13.66 1.63 -6.20
N LEU A 148 12.56 1.03 -5.72
CA LEU A 148 11.41 1.75 -5.19
C LEU A 148 11.78 2.66 -4.01
N ALA A 149 12.56 2.15 -3.05
CA ALA A 149 13.02 2.95 -1.91
C ALA A 149 13.92 4.11 -2.35
N LEU A 150 14.80 3.88 -3.33
CA LEU A 150 15.67 4.92 -3.88
C LEU A 150 14.92 5.96 -4.73
N GLY A 151 13.77 5.60 -5.30
CA GLY A 151 12.94 6.50 -6.08
C GLY A 151 12.13 7.48 -5.22
N CYS A 152 12.02 7.25 -3.91
CA CYS A 152 11.42 8.20 -3.00
C CYS A 152 12.29 9.45 -2.86
N ASP A 153 11.63 10.61 -2.78
CA ASP A 153 12.25 11.93 -2.74
C ASP A 153 11.66 12.77 -1.59
N PRO A 154 12.38 12.91 -0.46
CA PRO A 154 11.91 13.67 0.69
C PRO A 154 12.06 15.20 0.54
N GLU A 155 12.75 15.69 -0.48
CA GLU A 155 13.12 17.11 -0.64
C GLU A 155 12.29 17.88 -1.69
N ARG A 156 11.22 17.27 -2.21
CA ARG A 156 10.37 17.84 -3.26
C ARG A 156 9.64 19.14 -2.87
#